data_AF-A0A0N1GXA9-F1
#
_entry.id   AF-A0A0N1GXA9-F1
#
_cell.length_a   1.000
_cell.length_b   1.000
_cell.length_c   1.000
_cell.angle_alpha   90.00
_cell.angle_beta   90.00
_cell.angle_gamma   90.00
#
_symmetry.space_group_name_H-M   'P 1'
#
loop_
_entity.id
_entity.type
_entity.pdbx_description
1 polymer ?
#
loop_
_entity_poly.entity_id
_entity_poly.type
_entity_poly.pdbx_seq_one_letter_code
_entity_poly.pdbx_strand_id
1 'polypeptide(L)'
;MTGNLALIGLTGSRLWPDPQRLEDTLLGVWHDALQIGYTGIELMQGCADGADTIGDQWARRNGLLVRERPADWDGPCGPECPPGHRRRNRRGTEYCPMAGHRRNQQMVDERPVLFVAASYRKSSGTADCLRRARKAGIPDLTITAD
;
A
#
# COMPACT_ATOMS: atom_id res chain seq x y z
N MET A 1 -24.95 -1.29 -13.41
CA MET A 1 -24.19 -0.03 -13.33
C MET A 1 -22.89 -0.35 -12.60
N THR A 2 -21.76 -0.38 -13.29
CA THR A 2 -20.46 -0.38 -12.62
C THR A 2 -20.29 1.00 -12.00
N GLY A 3 -20.37 1.09 -10.67
CA GLY A 3 -20.23 2.35 -9.95
C GLY A 3 -18.86 3.00 -10.21
N ASN A 4 -18.82 4.33 -10.22
CA ASN A 4 -17.57 5.08 -10.27
C ASN A 4 -16.90 4.99 -8.90
N LEU A 5 -15.96 4.07 -8.73
CA LEU A 5 -15.22 3.88 -7.47
C LEU A 5 -13.94 4.70 -7.46
N ALA A 6 -13.61 5.31 -6.33
CA ALA A 6 -12.29 5.90 -6.12
C ALA A 6 -11.27 4.80 -5.80
N LEU A 7 -10.19 4.72 -6.57
CA LEU A 7 -9.07 3.84 -6.27
C LEU A 7 -8.21 4.48 -5.16
N ILE A 8 -8.15 3.85 -3.99
CA ILE A 8 -7.36 4.30 -2.85
C ILE A 8 -6.17 3.38 -2.66
N GLY A 9 -4.96 3.93 -2.73
CA GLY A 9 -3.74 3.17 -2.43
C GLY A 9 -3.48 3.13 -0.92
N LEU A 10 -3.15 1.97 -0.37
CA LEU A 10 -2.70 1.80 1.01
C LEU A 10 -1.25 1.33 1.03
N THR A 11 -0.45 1.96 1.89
CA THR A 11 0.87 1.47 2.25
C THR A 11 1.11 1.70 3.74
N GLY A 12 1.79 0.78 4.42
CA GLY A 12 2.19 1.08 5.79
C GLY A 12 3.23 0.14 6.38
N SER A 13 3.58 0.44 7.63
CA SER A 13 4.57 -0.32 8.40
C SER A 13 4.12 -1.75 8.64
N ARG A 14 5.06 -2.69 8.53
CA ARG A 14 4.85 -4.11 8.87
C ARG A 14 4.54 -4.39 10.33
N LEU A 15 4.83 -3.42 11.19
CA LEU A 15 4.61 -3.47 12.63
C LEU A 15 3.66 -2.35 13.08
N TRP A 16 2.74 -1.92 12.21
CA TRP A 16 1.78 -0.87 12.54
C TRP A 16 0.98 -1.26 13.80
N PRO A 17 1.01 -0.44 14.87
CA PRO A 17 0.50 -0.86 16.18
C PRO A 17 -0.94 -0.43 16.47
N ASP A 18 -1.55 0.42 15.63
CA ASP A 18 -2.83 1.07 15.91
C ASP A 18 -3.87 0.76 14.82
N PRO A 19 -4.46 -0.46 14.80
CA PRO A 19 -5.44 -0.84 13.79
C PRO A 19 -6.63 0.14 13.74
N GLN A 20 -7.12 0.59 14.89
CA GLN A 20 -8.27 1.48 14.98
C GLN A 20 -8.04 2.78 14.22
N ARG A 21 -6.90 3.45 14.42
CA ARG A 21 -6.57 4.68 13.70
C ARG A 21 -6.53 4.48 12.19
N LEU A 22 -6.02 3.35 11.72
CA LEU A 22 -6.01 3.05 10.28
C LEU A 22 -7.43 2.85 9.76
N GLU A 23 -8.25 2.06 10.46
CA GLU A 23 -9.64 1.81 10.08
C GLU A 23 -10.49 3.09 10.08
N ASP A 24 -10.35 3.94 11.10
CA ASP A 24 -11.04 5.24 11.17
C ASP A 24 -10.62 6.16 10.03
N THR A 25 -9.33 6.14 9.67
CA THR A 25 -8.80 6.92 8.53
C THR A 25 -9.40 6.44 7.21
N LEU A 26 -9.47 5.12 7.00
CA LEU A 26 -10.05 4.54 5.79
C LEU A 26 -11.56 4.80 5.72
N LEU A 27 -12.26 4.78 6.85
CA LEU A 27 -13.68 5.14 6.94
C LEU A 27 -13.90 6.62 6.56
N GLY A 28 -13.06 7.52 7.06
CA GLY A 28 -13.09 8.94 6.68
C GLY A 28 -12.86 9.13 5.17
N VAL A 29 -11.85 8.48 4.61
CA VAL A 29 -11.58 8.52 3.15
C VAL A 29 -12.76 7.99 2.34
N TRP A 30 -13.42 6.92 2.81
CA TRP A 30 -14.62 6.42 2.15
C TRP A 30 -15.76 7.45 2.18
N HIS A 31 -16.02 8.06 3.33
CA HIS A 31 -17.03 9.11 3.44
C HIS A 31 -16.73 10.31 2.53
N ASP A 32 -15.49 10.79 2.50
CA ASP A 32 -15.06 11.90 1.64
C ASP A 32 -15.26 11.57 0.16
N ALA A 33 -14.90 10.34 -0.26
CA ALA A 33 -15.09 9.88 -1.64
C ALA A 33 -16.58 9.94 -2.05
N LEU A 34 -17.50 9.55 -1.17
CA LEU A 34 -18.94 9.64 -1.43
C LEU A 34 -19.40 11.10 -1.58
N GLN A 35 -18.89 12.01 -0.75
CA GLN A 35 -19.26 13.42 -0.79
C GLN A 35 -18.81 14.13 -2.08
N ILE A 36 -17.70 13.68 -2.68
CA ILE A 36 -17.17 14.24 -3.93
C ILE A 36 -17.67 13.49 -5.18
N GLY A 37 -18.69 12.63 -5.05
CA GLY A 37 -19.42 12.05 -6.17
C GLY A 37 -18.97 10.66 -6.63
N TYR A 38 -18.06 9.99 -5.90
CA TYR A 38 -17.84 8.56 -6.11
C TYR A 38 -18.97 7.75 -5.47
N THR A 39 -19.19 6.53 -5.98
CA THR A 39 -20.19 5.60 -5.42
C THR A 39 -19.60 4.69 -4.34
N GLY A 40 -18.30 4.78 -4.07
CA GLY A 40 -17.56 3.97 -3.11
C GLY A 40 -16.06 4.01 -3.39
N ILE A 41 -15.32 3.13 -2.72
CA ILE A 41 -13.87 2.99 -2.90
C ILE A 41 -13.48 1.55 -3.28
N GLU A 42 -12.38 1.42 -4.02
CA GLU A 42 -11.61 0.19 -4.19
C GLU A 42 -10.27 0.38 -3.47
N LEU A 43 -9.93 -0.51 -2.54
CA LEU A 43 -8.70 -0.42 -1.76
C LEU A 43 -7.59 -1.24 -2.44
N MET A 44 -6.53 -0.57 -2.90
CA MET A 44 -5.34 -1.22 -3.44
C MET A 44 -4.24 -1.31 -2.39
N GLN A 45 -3.69 -2.50 -2.19
CA GLN A 45 -2.67 -2.76 -1.17
C GLN A 45 -1.58 -3.72 -1.64
N GLY A 46 -0.51 -3.78 -0.87
CA GLY A 46 0.74 -4.41 -1.25
C GLY A 46 1.08 -5.80 -0.68
N CYS A 47 0.16 -6.36 0.09
CA CYS A 47 0.18 -7.64 0.76
C CYS A 47 1.32 -7.82 1.76
N ALA A 48 1.79 -6.71 2.35
CA ALA A 48 2.72 -6.78 3.46
C ALA A 48 1.98 -7.08 4.78
N ASP A 49 2.68 -7.67 5.74
CA ASP A 49 2.16 -7.77 7.12
C ASP A 49 1.87 -6.36 7.68
N GLY A 50 1.10 -6.29 8.77
CA GLY A 50 0.80 -5.03 9.46
C GLY A 50 -0.28 -4.22 8.74
N ALA A 51 0.04 -2.97 8.36
CA ALA A 51 -0.97 -2.03 7.84
C ALA A 51 -1.74 -2.57 6.61
N ASP A 52 -1.06 -3.15 5.62
CA ASP A 52 -1.73 -3.68 4.43
C ASP A 52 -2.69 -4.83 4.81
N THR A 53 -2.31 -5.69 5.78
CA THR A 53 -3.17 -6.77 6.30
C THR A 53 -4.40 -6.22 7.03
N ILE A 54 -4.22 -5.19 7.88
CA ILE A 54 -5.33 -4.55 8.60
C ILE A 54 -6.31 -3.92 7.61
N GLY A 55 -5.80 -3.15 6.64
CA GLY A 55 -6.63 -2.51 5.63
C GLY A 55 -7.37 -3.51 4.73
N ASP A 56 -6.71 -4.60 4.33
CA ASP A 56 -7.34 -5.70 3.60
C ASP A 56 -8.54 -6.28 4.36
N GLN A 57 -8.33 -6.63 5.63
CA GLN A 57 -9.39 -7.18 6.47
C GLN A 57 -10.53 -6.18 6.67
N TRP A 58 -10.21 -4.91 6.92
CA TRP A 58 -11.22 -3.85 7.05
C TRP A 58 -12.04 -3.70 5.76
N ALA A 59 -11.40 -3.65 4.59
CA ALA A 59 -12.09 -3.51 3.33
C ALA A 59 -13.04 -4.68 3.07
N ARG A 60 -12.56 -5.91 3.29
CA ARG A 60 -13.38 -7.13 3.13
C ARG A 60 -14.55 -7.17 4.11
N ARG A 61 -14.34 -6.82 5.39
CA ARG A 61 -15.42 -6.76 6.40
C ARG A 61 -16.50 -5.73 6.02
N ASN A 62 -16.14 -4.66 5.33
CA ASN A 62 -17.06 -3.62 4.87
C ASN A 62 -17.61 -3.85 3.45
N GLY A 63 -17.32 -5.01 2.83
CA GLY A 63 -17.82 -5.34 1.49
C GLY A 63 -17.19 -4.52 0.35
N LEU A 64 -16.03 -3.91 0.58
CA LEU A 64 -15.31 -3.12 -0.41
C LEU A 64 -14.47 -4.02 -1.33
N LEU A 65 -14.24 -3.54 -2.55
CA LEU A 65 -13.32 -4.21 -3.48
C LEU A 65 -11.88 -4.04 -3.00
N VAL A 66 -11.10 -5.12 -3.13
CA VAL A 66 -9.67 -5.13 -2.81
C VAL A 66 -8.87 -5.46 -4.05
N ARG A 67 -7.83 -4.65 -4.29
CA ARG A 67 -6.85 -4.84 -5.35
C ARG A 67 -5.49 -5.16 -4.76
N GLU A 68 -5.10 -6.42 -4.84
CA GLU A 68 -3.84 -6.90 -4.29
C GLU A 68 -2.69 -6.69 -5.28
N ARG A 69 -1.55 -6.20 -4.77
CA ARG A 69 -0.29 -6.05 -5.47
C ARG A 69 0.83 -6.66 -4.64
N PRO A 70 0.94 -8.00 -4.59
CA PRO A 70 2.03 -8.65 -3.87
C PRO A 70 3.36 -8.37 -4.55
N ALA A 71 4.43 -8.26 -3.76
CA ALA A 71 5.77 -8.19 -4.30
C ALA A 71 6.28 -9.59 -4.66
N ASP A 72 6.82 -9.74 -5.87
CA ASP A 72 7.45 -10.98 -6.35
C ASP A 72 8.87 -11.12 -5.79
N TRP A 73 8.96 -11.48 -4.51
CA TRP A 73 10.21 -11.57 -3.77
C TRP A 73 11.17 -12.62 -4.34
N ASP A 74 10.64 -13.73 -4.84
CA ASP A 74 11.43 -14.89 -5.26
C ASP A 74 11.71 -14.88 -6.77
N GLY A 75 10.86 -14.23 -7.56
CA GLY A 75 10.98 -14.14 -9.01
C GLY A 75 12.19 -13.35 -9.51
N PRO A 76 12.32 -13.21 -10.83
CA PRO A 76 13.54 -12.73 -11.46
C PRO A 76 13.90 -11.31 -11.02
N CYS A 77 15.20 -11.03 -11.02
CA CYS A 77 15.70 -9.69 -10.77
C CYS A 77 15.35 -8.78 -11.95
N GLY A 78 14.95 -7.54 -11.66
CA GLY A 78 14.71 -6.52 -12.69
C GLY A 78 16.01 -5.99 -13.30
N PRO A 79 15.95 -5.31 -14.44
CA PRO A 79 17.13 -4.72 -15.10
C PRO A 79 17.86 -3.70 -14.21
N GLU A 80 17.16 -3.08 -13.26
CA GLU A 80 17.71 -2.11 -12.30
C GLU A 80 18.37 -2.76 -11.06
N CYS A 81 18.40 -4.09 -10.97
CA CYS A 81 18.98 -4.80 -9.84
C CYS A 81 20.52 -4.83 -9.90
N PRO A 82 21.23 -4.40 -8.84
CA PRO A 82 22.68 -4.49 -8.82
C PRO A 82 23.17 -5.95 -8.72
N PRO A 83 24.35 -6.31 -9.26
CA PRO A 83 24.93 -7.63 -9.04
C PRO A 83 25.06 -7.97 -7.55
N GLY A 84 24.72 -9.21 -7.17
CA GLY A 84 24.86 -9.69 -5.78
C GLY A 84 23.88 -9.11 -4.75
N HIS A 85 22.85 -8.36 -5.16
CA HIS A 85 21.92 -7.70 -4.23
C HIS A 85 20.92 -8.61 -3.52
N ARG A 86 20.75 -9.86 -3.98
CA ARG A 86 19.81 -10.82 -3.37
C ARG A 86 20.20 -11.06 -1.92
N ARG A 87 19.19 -11.17 -1.07
CA ARG A 87 19.37 -11.38 0.37
C ARG A 87 18.78 -12.72 0.77
N ARG A 88 19.27 -13.27 1.87
CA ARG A 88 18.75 -14.51 2.44
C ARG A 88 17.91 -14.20 3.69
N ASN A 89 16.70 -14.75 3.77
CA ASN A 89 15.86 -14.62 4.96
C ASN A 89 16.29 -15.64 6.05
N ARG A 90 15.66 -15.59 7.23
CA ARG A 90 15.98 -16.50 8.35
C ARG A 90 15.76 -17.98 8.04
N ARG A 91 14.91 -18.29 7.05
CA ARG A 91 14.61 -19.67 6.60
C ARG A 91 15.57 -20.14 5.50
N GLY A 92 16.55 -19.32 5.12
CA GLY A 92 17.51 -19.67 4.07
C GLY A 92 17.05 -19.35 2.65
N THR A 93 15.84 -18.80 2.44
CA THR A 93 15.31 -18.46 1.11
C THR A 93 15.96 -17.17 0.61
N GLU A 94 16.39 -17.18 -0.66
CA GLU A 94 16.92 -16.00 -1.33
C GLU A 94 15.82 -15.16 -1.97
N TYR A 95 15.83 -13.85 -1.72
CA TYR A 95 14.83 -12.93 -2.25
C TYR A 95 15.46 -11.66 -2.82
N CYS A 96 14.73 -11.03 -3.75
CA CYS A 96 15.06 -9.76 -4.35
C CYS A 96 14.45 -8.61 -3.51
N PRO A 97 15.25 -7.83 -2.74
CA PRO A 97 14.71 -6.69 -2.00
C PRO A 97 14.10 -5.61 -2.89
N MET A 98 14.51 -5.54 -4.17
CA MET A 98 13.97 -4.58 -5.14
C MET A 98 12.55 -4.94 -5.61
N ALA A 99 12.07 -6.16 -5.36
CA ALA A 99 10.71 -6.56 -5.70
C ALA A 99 9.65 -5.68 -5.03
N GLY A 100 9.87 -5.31 -3.75
CA GLY A 100 9.00 -4.37 -3.05
C GLY A 100 8.99 -2.98 -3.70
N HIS A 101 10.14 -2.49 -4.17
CA HIS A 101 10.24 -1.20 -4.85
C HIS A 101 9.53 -1.21 -6.20
N ARG A 102 9.66 -2.30 -6.97
CA ARG A 102 8.94 -2.49 -8.24
C ARG A 102 7.43 -2.52 -7.99
N ARG A 103 6.98 -3.27 -6.99
CA ARG A 103 5.57 -3.31 -6.59
C ARG A 103 5.06 -1.93 -6.17
N ASN A 104 5.83 -1.16 -5.40
CA ASN A 104 5.46 0.21 -5.04
C ASN A 104 5.26 1.09 -6.29
N GLN A 105 6.14 0.94 -7.28
CA GLN A 105 5.99 1.67 -8.54
C GLN A 105 4.73 1.23 -9.29
N GLN A 106 4.44 -0.07 -9.37
CA GLN A 106 3.22 -0.59 -10.00
C GLN A 106 1.95 0.00 -9.37
N MET A 107 1.87 0.06 -8.04
CA MET A 107 0.72 0.70 -7.36
C MET A 107 0.61 2.20 -7.70
N VAL A 108 1.73 2.91 -7.86
CA VAL A 108 1.73 4.34 -8.24
C VAL A 108 1.33 4.52 -9.70
N ASP A 109 1.77 3.64 -10.59
CA ASP A 109 1.49 3.67 -12.02
C ASP A 109 0.00 3.45 -12.32
N GLU A 110 -0.73 2.81 -11.40
CA GLU A 110 -2.20 2.67 -11.45
C GLU A 110 -2.98 3.94 -11.08
N ARG A 111 -2.28 5.01 -10.69
CA ARG A 111 -2.87 6.34 -10.45
C ARG A 111 -4.06 6.32 -9.46
N PRO A 112 -3.92 5.77 -8.23
CA PRO A 112 -4.93 5.97 -7.22
C PRO A 112 -5.17 7.46 -6.98
N VAL A 113 -6.38 7.84 -6.60
CA VAL A 113 -6.74 9.24 -6.35
C VAL A 113 -6.13 9.78 -5.06
N LEU A 114 -5.78 8.88 -4.13
CA LEU A 114 -5.15 9.16 -2.86
C LEU A 114 -4.33 7.94 -2.40
N PHE A 115 -3.17 8.19 -1.78
CA PHE A 115 -2.51 7.20 -0.94
C PHE A 115 -2.79 7.46 0.54
N VAL A 116 -3.27 6.46 1.27
CA VAL A 116 -3.25 6.43 2.74
C VAL A 116 -1.96 5.75 3.18
N ALA A 117 -1.21 6.38 4.08
CA ALA A 117 0.07 5.87 4.56
C ALA A 117 0.12 5.74 6.08
N ALA A 118 0.23 4.52 6.58
CA ALA A 118 0.37 4.23 8.01
C ALA A 118 1.85 4.05 8.39
N SER A 119 2.48 5.08 8.94
CA SER A 119 3.92 5.13 9.16
C SER A 119 4.30 5.01 10.64
N TYR A 120 4.95 3.89 11.00
CA TYR A 120 5.47 3.59 12.34
C TYR A 120 6.98 3.28 12.29
N ARG A 121 7.75 3.85 13.23
CA ARG A 121 9.19 3.62 13.44
C ARG A 121 10.06 3.58 12.17
N LYS A 122 9.99 4.64 11.35
CA LYS A 122 10.79 4.80 10.12
C LYS A 122 10.67 3.58 9.17
N SER A 123 9.47 3.34 8.63
CA SER A 123 9.27 2.33 7.59
C SER A 123 9.83 2.79 6.24
N SER A 124 10.97 2.22 5.85
CA SER A 124 11.63 2.53 4.57
C SER A 124 10.75 2.18 3.36
N GLY A 125 9.98 1.09 3.43
CA GLY A 125 9.06 0.68 2.36
C GLY A 125 7.91 1.67 2.17
N THR A 126 7.31 2.13 3.26
CA THR A 126 6.25 3.17 3.23
C THR A 126 6.80 4.48 2.70
N ALA A 127 7.99 4.89 3.18
CA ALA A 127 8.64 6.12 2.72
C ALA A 127 8.99 6.08 1.22
N ASP A 128 9.45 4.93 0.70
CA ASP A 128 9.70 4.74 -0.73
C ASP A 128 8.42 4.89 -1.56
N CYS A 129 7.32 4.26 -1.13
CA CYS A 129 6.03 4.35 -1.81
C CYS A 129 5.51 5.80 -1.85
N LEU A 130 5.53 6.50 -0.71
CA LEU A 130 5.12 7.91 -0.63
C LEU A 130 5.99 8.83 -1.50
N ARG A 131 7.30 8.61 -1.51
CA ARG A 131 8.22 9.37 -2.37
C ARG A 131 7.86 9.21 -3.86
N ARG A 132 7.48 8.01 -4.29
CA ARG A 132 7.04 7.73 -5.67
C ARG A 132 5.69 8.37 -5.97
N ALA A 133 4.72 8.24 -5.07
CA ALA A 133 3.39 8.83 -5.21
C ALA A 133 3.47 10.36 -5.36
N ARG A 134 4.22 11.03 -4.47
CA ARG A 134 4.46 12.48 -4.52
C ARG A 134 5.16 12.90 -5.82
N LYS A 135 6.14 12.13 -6.28
CA LYS A 135 6.80 12.39 -7.57
C LYS A 135 5.82 12.29 -8.75
N ALA A 136 4.81 11.42 -8.66
CA ALA A 136 3.77 11.26 -9.66
C ALA A 136 2.61 12.28 -9.53
N GLY A 137 2.63 13.16 -8.52
CA GLY A 137 1.58 14.14 -8.25
C GLY A 137 0.33 13.56 -7.59
N ILE A 138 0.43 12.38 -6.97
CA ILE A 138 -0.68 11.74 -6.27
C ILE A 138 -0.68 12.23 -4.81
N PRO A 139 -1.81 12.74 -4.29
CA PRO A 139 -1.89 13.20 -2.91
C PRO A 139 -1.75 12.03 -1.93
N ASP A 140 -1.29 12.34 -0.71
CA ASP A 140 -1.19 11.36 0.38
C ASP A 140 -1.77 11.89 1.69
N LEU A 141 -2.39 10.98 2.45
CA LEU A 141 -2.81 11.15 3.83
C LEU A 141 -1.97 10.23 4.70
N THR A 142 -1.03 10.81 5.45
CA THR A 142 -0.12 10.05 6.31
C THR A 142 -0.61 10.09 7.76
N ILE A 143 -0.73 8.92 8.38
CA ILE A 143 -0.94 8.74 9.83
C ILE A 143 0.31 8.16 10.48
N THR A 144 0.57 8.55 11.72
CA THR A 144 1.69 8.06 12.52
C THR A 144 1.21 7.49 13.85
N ALA A 145 2.03 6.64 14.44
CA ALA A 145 1.86 6.14 15.81
C ALA A 145 3.19 6.33 16.56
N ASP A 146 3.10 6.61 17.85
CA ASP A 146 4.25 6.82 18.74
C ASP A 146 4.76 5.49 19.33
#